data_AF-A0A9R0U007-F1
#
_entry.id   AF-A0A9R0U007-F1
#
_cell.length_a   1.000
_cell.length_b   1.000
_cell.length_c   1.000
_cell.angle_alpha   90.00
_cell.angle_beta   90.00
_cell.angle_gamma   90.00
#
_symmetry.space_group_name_H-M   'P 1'
#
loop_
_entity.id
_entity.type
_entity.pdbx_description
1 polymer ?
#
loop_
_entity_poly.entity_id
_entity_poly.type
_entity_poly.pdbx_seq_one_letter_code
_entity_poly.pdbx_strand_id
1 'polypeptide(L)'
;MLCLETWYFQMLVLIAGLLKDPELALASLAVCMTISEWVLMIPLGFYTTTSVRVSNELGAGNPKSAALSVVVVTMLSFVLSVIISVVIQLFNDYISYIYTGGEHVAVAVSKLTPLLALTIILNGIQPVLSGILEQ
;
A
#
# COMPACT_ATOMS: atom_id res chain seq x y z
N MET A 1 9.26 -10.00 5.51
CA MET A 1 8.18 -9.27 6.22
C MET A 1 6.77 -9.55 5.67
N LEU A 2 6.62 -9.81 4.36
CA LEU A 2 5.33 -10.07 3.70
C LEU A 2 4.42 -11.09 4.42
N CYS A 3 4.98 -12.17 4.96
CA CYS A 3 4.20 -13.20 5.66
C CYS A 3 3.44 -12.63 6.88
N LEU A 4 4.11 -11.82 7.71
CA LEU A 4 3.49 -11.19 8.87
C LEU A 4 2.38 -10.21 8.47
N GLU A 5 2.58 -9.49 7.36
CA GLU A 5 1.61 -8.58 6.78
C GLU A 5 0.38 -9.34 6.25
N THR A 6 0.57 -10.43 5.50
CA THR A 6 -0.54 -11.28 5.06
C THR A 6 -1.32 -11.87 6.23
N TRP A 7 -0.61 -12.36 7.26
CA TRP A 7 -1.25 -12.90 8.46
C TRP A 7 -2.04 -11.83 9.23
N TYR A 8 -1.53 -10.61 9.31
CA TYR A 8 -2.23 -9.48 9.90
C TYR A 8 -3.55 -9.18 9.18
N PHE A 9 -3.56 -9.18 7.84
CA PHE A 9 -4.80 -8.99 7.07
C PHE A 9 -5.80 -10.13 7.28
N GLN A 10 -5.35 -11.38 7.36
CA GLN A 10 -6.24 -12.51 7.67
C GLN A 10 -6.87 -12.39 9.06
N MET A 11 -6.10 -11.95 10.06
CA MET A 11 -6.63 -11.68 11.40
C MET A 11 -7.65 -10.54 11.40
N LEU A 12 -7.42 -9.47 10.64
CA LEU A 12 -8.40 -8.39 10.48
C LEU A 12 -9.72 -8.88 9.87
N VAL A 13 -9.66 -9.75 8.87
CA VAL A 13 -10.85 -10.37 8.27
C VAL A 13 -11.62 -11.19 9.32
N LEU A 14 -10.93 -12.00 10.12
CA LEU A 14 -11.56 -12.78 11.20
C LEU A 14 -12.24 -11.87 12.24
N ILE A 15 -11.59 -10.78 12.65
CA ILE A 15 -12.15 -9.81 13.59
C ILE A 15 -13.37 -9.10 12.98
N ALA A 16 -13.30 -8.68 11.72
CA ALA A 16 -14.41 -8.06 11.01
C ALA A 16 -15.64 -8.98 10.91
N GLY A 17 -15.42 -10.30 10.76
CA GLY A 17 -16.49 -11.30 10.80
C GLY A 17 -17.17 -11.49 12.15
N LEU A 18 -16.59 -10.97 13.24
CA LEU A 18 -17.16 -11.02 14.60
C LEU A 18 -17.93 -9.75 14.97
N LEU A 19 -18.00 -8.74 14.09
CA LEU A 19 -18.76 -7.51 14.33
C LEU A 19 -20.28 -7.74 14.21
N LYS A 20 -21.05 -6.77 14.71
CA LYS A 20 -22.52 -6.82 14.75
C LYS A 20 -23.17 -6.96 13.37
N ASP A 21 -22.58 -6.33 12.36
CA ASP A 21 -22.99 -6.40 10.95
C ASP A 21 -21.82 -6.93 10.09
N PRO A 22 -21.55 -8.25 10.12
CA PRO A 22 -20.34 -8.83 9.53
C PRO A 22 -20.31 -8.72 8.01
N GLU A 23 -21.47 -8.79 7.34
CA GLU A 23 -21.56 -8.64 5.89
C GLU A 23 -21.08 -7.25 5.44
N LEU A 24 -21.56 -6.19 6.10
CA LEU A 24 -21.16 -4.81 5.80
C LEU A 24 -19.69 -4.55 6.14
N ALA A 25 -19.24 -5.04 7.30
CA ALA A 25 -17.85 -4.89 7.75
C ALA A 25 -16.86 -5.59 6.79
N LEU A 26 -17.15 -6.85 6.43
CA LEU A 26 -16.31 -7.61 5.51
C LEU A 26 -16.33 -7.02 4.09
N ALA A 27 -17.50 -6.62 3.58
CA ALA A 27 -17.60 -6.03 2.24
C ALA A 27 -16.81 -4.73 2.13
N SER A 28 -16.98 -3.81 3.09
CA SER A 28 -16.25 -2.54 3.09
C SER A 28 -14.74 -2.72 3.30
N LEU A 29 -14.33 -3.65 4.17
CA LEU A 29 -12.93 -4.01 4.38
C LEU A 29 -12.30 -4.61 3.11
N ALA A 30 -13.00 -5.51 2.43
CA ALA A 30 -12.52 -6.15 1.20
C ALA A 30 -12.29 -5.14 0.07
N VAL A 31 -13.18 -4.14 -0.08
CA VAL A 31 -12.97 -3.05 -1.05
C VAL A 31 -11.71 -2.25 -0.70
N CYS A 32 -11.53 -1.87 0.57
CA CYS A 32 -10.34 -1.13 1.00
C CYS A 32 -9.04 -1.93 0.79
N MET A 33 -9.06 -3.23 1.11
CA MET A 33 -7.93 -4.13 0.88
C MET A 33 -7.60 -4.24 -0.61
N THR A 34 -8.61 -4.41 -1.46
CA THR A 34 -8.44 -4.47 -2.92
C THR A 34 -7.77 -3.21 -3.45
N ILE A 35 -8.23 -2.02 -3.04
CA ILE A 35 -7.61 -0.74 -3.44
C ILE A 35 -6.16 -0.68 -2.96
N SER A 36 -5.90 -1.09 -1.71
CA SER A 36 -4.53 -1.12 -1.16
C SER A 36 -3.59 -2.01 -1.96
N GLU A 37 -4.04 -3.21 -2.33
CA GLU A 37 -3.25 -4.19 -3.11
C GLU A 37 -2.91 -3.67 -4.50
N TRP A 38 -3.86 -3.01 -5.16
CA TRP A 38 -3.61 -2.35 -6.46
C TRP A 38 -2.54 -1.27 -6.35
N VAL A 39 -2.60 -0.44 -5.31
CA VAL A 39 -1.62 0.64 -5.09
C VAL A 39 -0.25 0.08 -4.70
N LEU A 40 -0.21 -1.03 -3.95
CA LEU A 40 1.03 -1.69 -3.51
C LEU A 40 1.93 -2.15 -4.68
N MET A 41 1.35 -2.43 -5.85
CA MET A 41 2.11 -2.83 -7.04
C MET A 41 3.15 -1.77 -7.46
N ILE A 42 2.89 -0.49 -7.18
CA ILE A 42 3.80 0.61 -7.52
C ILE A 42 5.07 0.55 -6.64
N PRO A 43 4.99 0.58 -5.29
CA PRO A 43 6.14 0.34 -4.41
C PRO A 43 6.90 -0.96 -4.69
N LEU A 44 6.20 -2.04 -5.06
CA LEU A 44 6.84 -3.31 -5.44
C LEU A 44 7.68 -3.18 -6.73
N GLY A 45 7.23 -2.39 -7.70
CA GLY A 45 8.05 -2.05 -8.88
C GLY A 45 9.31 -1.24 -8.52
N PHE A 46 9.19 -0.33 -7.54
CA PHE A 46 10.37 0.39 -7.04
C PHE A 46 11.32 -0.49 -6.23
N TYR A 47 10.81 -1.49 -5.50
CA TYR A 47 11.62 -2.50 -4.83
C TYR A 47 12.54 -3.22 -5.83
N THR A 48 12.00 -3.77 -6.92
CA THR A 48 12.80 -4.50 -7.91
C THR A 48 13.81 -3.59 -8.61
N THR A 49 13.41 -2.36 -8.94
CA THR A 49 14.28 -1.35 -9.56
C THR A 49 15.43 -0.96 -8.64
N THR A 50 15.17 -0.73 -7.36
CA THR A 50 16.19 -0.39 -6.36
C THR A 50 17.15 -1.56 -6.15
N SER A 51 16.61 -2.78 -6.08
CA SER A 51 17.39 -4.01 -5.94
C SER A 51 18.44 -4.17 -7.03
N VAL A 52 18.01 -4.09 -8.29
CA VAL A 52 18.93 -4.21 -9.45
C VAL A 52 19.96 -3.07 -9.46
N ARG A 53 19.53 -1.82 -9.21
CA ARG A 53 20.43 -0.66 -9.29
C ARG A 53 21.48 -0.68 -8.19
N VAL A 54 21.10 -0.94 -6.94
CA VAL A 54 22.01 -0.99 -5.80
C VAL A 54 22.98 -2.16 -5.95
N SER A 55 22.51 -3.33 -6.37
CA SER A 55 23.36 -4.51 -6.62
C SER A 55 24.42 -4.24 -7.70
N ASN A 56 24.05 -3.53 -8.78
CA ASN A 56 24.99 -3.17 -9.84
C ASN A 56 26.05 -2.15 -9.37
N GLU A 57 25.65 -1.11 -8.63
CA GLU A 57 26.58 -0.10 -8.09
C GLU A 57 27.52 -0.68 -7.02
N LEU A 58 27.03 -1.59 -6.19
CA LEU A 58 27.87 -2.33 -5.23
C LEU A 58 28.85 -3.26 -5.95
N GLY A 59 28.41 -3.98 -6.97
CA GLY A 59 29.28 -4.81 -7.82
C GLY A 59 30.36 -4.01 -8.56
N ALA A 60 30.09 -2.75 -8.87
CA ALA A 60 31.05 -1.81 -9.46
C ALA A 60 31.98 -1.12 -8.43
N GLY A 61 31.85 -1.42 -7.14
CA GLY A 61 32.65 -0.79 -6.07
C GLY A 61 32.28 0.67 -5.79
N ASN A 62 31.05 1.10 -6.09
CA ASN A 62 30.57 2.47 -5.94
C ASN A 62 29.48 2.63 -4.85
N PRO A 63 29.84 2.54 -3.56
CA PRO A 63 28.87 2.56 -2.46
C PRO A 63 28.13 3.91 -2.32
N LYS A 64 28.75 5.02 -2.77
CA LYS A 64 28.11 6.34 -2.74
C LYS A 64 26.91 6.43 -3.69
N SER A 65 27.06 5.88 -4.89
CA SER A 65 26.00 5.82 -5.90
C SER A 65 24.90 4.84 -5.50
N ALA A 66 25.25 3.72 -4.86
CA ALA A 66 24.30 2.79 -4.25
C ALA A 66 23.42 3.51 -3.20
N ALA A 67 24.04 4.25 -2.26
CA ALA A 67 23.30 5.01 -1.24
C ALA A 67 22.41 6.11 -1.85
N LEU A 68 22.90 6.83 -2.86
CA LEU A 68 22.10 7.83 -3.56
C LEU A 68 20.88 7.21 -4.25
N SER A 69 21.05 6.03 -4.85
CA SER A 69 19.97 5.30 -5.52
C SER A 69 18.82 4.99 -4.57
N VAL A 70 19.16 4.50 -3.37
CA VAL A 70 18.19 4.25 -2.29
C VAL A 70 17.41 5.51 -1.92
N VAL A 71 18.10 6.61 -1.67
CA VAL A 71 17.46 7.87 -1.24
C VAL A 71 16.51 8.39 -2.31
N VAL A 72 16.94 8.40 -3.57
CA VAL A 72 16.13 8.90 -4.69
C VAL A 72 14.87 8.07 -4.88
N VAL A 73 14.98 6.74 -4.90
CA VAL A 73 13.81 5.88 -5.12
C VAL A 73 12.86 5.92 -3.92
N THR A 74 13.38 5.98 -2.70
CA THR A 74 12.55 6.11 -1.49
C THR A 74 11.76 7.42 -1.50
N MET A 75 12.40 8.54 -1.84
CA MET A 75 11.73 9.83 -1.96
C MET A 75 10.66 9.83 -3.05
N LEU A 76 10.96 9.23 -4.21
CA LEU A 76 10.01 9.12 -5.31
C LEU A 76 8.78 8.28 -4.92
N SER A 77 9.00 7.14 -4.26
CA SER A 77 7.92 6.28 -3.78
C SER A 77 7.04 6.99 -2.75
N PHE A 78 7.65 7.73 -1.82
CA PHE A 78 6.91 8.51 -0.83
C PHE A 78 6.04 9.60 -1.48
N VAL A 79 6.61 10.40 -2.37
CA VAL A 79 5.89 11.47 -3.07
C VAL A 79 4.72 10.89 -3.87
N LEU A 80 4.94 9.80 -4.61
CA LEU A 80 3.89 9.16 -5.38
C LEU A 80 2.79 8.58 -4.50
N SER A 81 3.14 7.99 -3.36
CA SER A 81 2.17 7.45 -2.39
C SER A 81 1.32 8.56 -1.76
N VAL A 82 1.91 9.73 -1.47
CA VAL A 82 1.17 10.91 -1.01
C VAL A 82 0.20 11.41 -2.08
N ILE A 83 0.64 11.49 -3.34
CA ILE A 83 -0.23 11.91 -4.46
C ILE A 83 -1.43 10.96 -4.60
N ILE A 84 -1.17 9.64 -4.61
CA ILE A 84 -2.23 8.62 -4.74
C ILE A 84 -3.19 8.69 -3.54
N SER A 85 -2.66 8.86 -2.34
CA SER A 85 -3.45 9.00 -1.11
C SER A 85 -4.40 10.21 -1.18
N VAL A 86 -3.90 11.36 -1.63
CA VAL A 86 -4.72 12.57 -1.85
C VAL A 86 -5.79 12.33 -2.91
N VAL A 87 -5.45 11.67 -4.03
CA VAL A 87 -6.42 11.33 -5.08
C VAL A 87 -7.52 10.43 -4.53
N ILE A 88 -7.18 9.35 -3.81
CA ILE A 88 -8.18 8.45 -3.23
C ILE A 88 -9.08 9.19 -2.23
N GLN A 89 -8.54 10.11 -1.43
CA GLN A 89 -9.31 10.92 -0.50
C GLN A 89 -10.31 11.83 -1.22
N LEU A 90 -9.90 12.45 -2.33
CA LEU A 90 -10.74 13.37 -3.13
C LEU A 90 -11.83 12.65 -3.92
N PHE A 91 -11.53 11.46 -4.43
CA PHE A 91 -12.45 10.66 -5.27
C PHE A 91 -13.17 9.56 -4.50
N ASN A 92 -13.07 9.56 -3.17
CA ASN A 92 -13.60 8.56 -2.26
C ASN A 92 -15.06 8.17 -2.55
N ASP A 93 -15.91 9.19 -2.71
CA ASP A 93 -17.35 9.00 -2.91
C ASP A 93 -17.65 8.30 -4.23
N TYR A 94 -16.77 8.35 -5.23
CA TYR A 94 -16.97 7.70 -6.54
C TYR A 94 -16.24 6.36 -6.64
N ILE A 95 -15.04 6.25 -6.10
CA ILE A 95 -14.21 5.03 -6.15
C ILE A 95 -14.94 3.86 -5.50
N SER A 96 -15.66 4.12 -4.41
CA SER A 96 -16.42 3.10 -3.68
C SER A 96 -17.48 2.44 -4.58
N TYR A 97 -18.16 3.19 -5.44
CA TYR A 97 -19.20 2.65 -6.33
C TYR A 97 -18.65 1.82 -7.51
N ILE A 98 -17.34 1.87 -7.79
CA ILE A 98 -16.72 0.99 -8.79
C ILE A 98 -16.74 -0.47 -8.31
N TYR A 99 -16.63 -0.67 -7.00
CA TYR A 99 -16.52 -1.99 -6.39
C TYR A 99 -17.83 -2.51 -5.77
N THR A 100 -18.82 -1.64 -5.53
CA THR A 100 -20.11 -2.04 -4.95
C THR A 100 -21.27 -1.22 -5.50
N GLY A 101 -22.40 -1.89 -5.72
CA GLY A 101 -23.69 -1.23 -6.02
C GLY A 101 -24.50 -0.86 -4.77
N GLY A 102 -24.06 -1.25 -3.57
CA GLY A 102 -24.77 -1.02 -2.32
C GLY A 102 -24.38 0.30 -1.67
N GLU A 103 -25.35 1.20 -1.49
CA GLU A 103 -25.15 2.52 -0.87
C GLU A 103 -24.57 2.42 0.56
N HIS A 104 -25.04 1.45 1.35
CA HIS A 104 -24.52 1.21 2.70
C HIS A 104 -23.05 0.83 2.71
N VAL A 105 -22.59 0.00 1.76
CA VAL A 105 -21.18 -0.41 1.64
C VAL A 105 -20.34 0.77 1.17
N ALA A 106 -20.82 1.57 0.21
CA ALA A 106 -20.10 2.74 -0.27
C ALA A 106 -19.87 3.78 0.84
N VAL A 107 -20.89 4.04 1.66
CA VAL A 107 -20.75 4.93 2.83
C VAL A 107 -19.77 4.36 3.87
N ALA A 108 -19.79 3.05 4.10
CA ALA A 108 -18.85 2.40 5.02
C ALA A 108 -17.40 2.48 4.51
N VAL A 109 -17.17 2.25 3.21
CA VAL A 109 -15.85 2.44 2.58
C VAL A 109 -15.41 3.90 2.73
N SER A 110 -16.30 4.86 2.49
CA SER A 110 -15.97 6.28 2.61
C SER A 110 -15.51 6.68 4.02
N LYS A 111 -16.07 6.05 5.06
CA LYS A 111 -15.60 6.21 6.44
C LYS A 111 -14.23 5.59 6.70
N LEU A 112 -13.87 4.52 5.99
CA LEU A 112 -12.58 3.83 6.10
C LEU A 112 -11.48 4.47 5.24
N THR A 113 -11.84 5.25 4.22
CA THR A 113 -10.90 5.86 3.28
C THR A 113 -9.79 6.70 3.92
N PRO A 114 -10.03 7.51 4.99
CA PRO A 114 -8.92 8.21 5.67
C PRO A 114 -7.87 7.24 6.24
N LEU A 115 -8.30 6.07 6.73
CA LEU A 115 -7.40 5.05 7.23
C LEU A 115 -6.66 4.37 6.06
N LEU A 116 -7.37 4.07 4.97
CA LEU A 116 -6.77 3.55 3.74
C LEU A 116 -5.70 4.48 3.17
N ALA A 117 -5.98 5.78 3.12
CA ALA A 117 -5.08 6.82 2.66
C ALA A 117 -3.79 6.86 3.49
N LEU A 118 -3.90 6.71 4.81
CA LEU A 118 -2.74 6.60 5.71
C LEU A 118 -1.96 5.29 5.46
N THR A 119 -2.67 4.17 5.34
CA THR A 119 -2.08 2.86 5.04
C THR A 119 -1.27 2.90 3.74
N ILE A 120 -1.75 3.56 2.70
CA ILE A 120 -1.04 3.72 1.42
C ILE A 120 0.28 4.49 1.59
N ILE A 121 0.26 5.57 2.37
CA ILE A 121 1.48 6.37 2.60
C ILE A 121 2.53 5.54 3.35
N LEU A 122 2.12 4.82 4.40
CA LEU A 122 3.03 4.00 5.21
C LEU A 122 3.60 2.82 4.40
N ASN A 123 2.74 2.12 3.66
CA ASN A 123 3.14 1.00 2.81
C ASN A 123 3.87 1.45 1.53
N GLY A 124 3.82 2.73 1.18
CA GLY A 124 4.56 3.29 0.05
C GLY A 124 6.07 3.20 0.19
N ILE A 125 6.58 3.30 1.42
CA ILE A 125 8.03 3.32 1.70
C ILE A 125 8.55 1.93 2.06
N GLN A 126 7.75 1.13 2.78
CA GLN A 126 8.19 -0.13 3.38
C GLN A 126 8.80 -1.14 2.39
N PRO A 127 8.21 -1.39 1.20
CA PRO A 127 8.77 -2.31 0.21
C PRO A 127 10.14 -1.84 -0.29
N VAL A 128 10.28 -0.55 -0.60
CA VAL A 128 11.55 0.01 -1.11
C VAL A 128 12.66 -0.16 -0.09
N LEU A 129 12.38 0.09 1.20
CA LEU A 129 13.37 -0.09 2.27
C LEU A 129 13.73 -1.56 2.50
N SER A 130 12.75 -2.46 2.39
CA SER A 130 12.98 -3.90 2.57
C SER A 130 13.97 -4.44 1.53
N GLY A 131 13.90 -3.95 0.29
CA GLY A 131 14.82 -4.37 -0.78
C GLY A 131 16.27 -3.97 -0.58
N ILE A 132 16.57 -3.04 0.32
CA ILE A 132 17.95 -2.65 0.65
C ILE A 132 18.57 -3.65 1.61
N LEU A 133 17.77 -4.16 2.55
CA LEU A 133 18.22 -5.08 3.60
C LEU A 133 18.41 -6.52 3.08
N GLU A 134 17.81 -6.84 1.93
CA GLU A 134 17.86 -8.16 1.30
C GLU A 134 19.00 -8.31 0.25
N GLN A 135 19.85 -7.29 0.08
CA GLN A 135 21.01 -7.29 -0.81
C GLN A 135 22.32 -7.50 -0.03
#